data_AF-A0A443J1F9-F1
#
_entry.id   AF-A0A443J1F9-F1
#
_cell.length_a   1.000
_cell.length_b   1.000
_cell.length_c   1.000
_cell.angle_alpha   90.00
_cell.angle_beta   90.00
_cell.angle_gamma   90.00
#
_symmetry.space_group_name_H-M   'P 1'
#
loop_
_entity.id
_entity.type
_entity.pdbx_description
1 polymer ?
#
loop_
_entity_poly.entity_id
_entity_poly.type
_entity_poly.pdbx_seq_one_letter_code
_entity_poly.pdbx_strand_id
1 'polypeptide(L)'
;MQSYHLKENTDDGSFDLVETRPVVVATFHSQELADRILKFLTANPQDEAPAPISMDLQGMGAAGARIVGEEQGCIKRAIISDAVAVPSDGYPAPSHVLLAAPSLPTPRDWGDAFQAVANGESMDEVAKTLNVKFTELRARYANWKRGQKSTKAVADKEECRLCGKQFTASESADGLCARCRHD
;
A
#
# COMPACT_ATOMS: atom_id res chain seq x y z
N MET A 1 -2.29 -23.24 -16.89
CA MET A 1 -1.79 -22.62 -18.13
C MET A 1 -1.60 -21.14 -17.83
N GLN A 2 -0.39 -20.61 -17.99
CA GLN A 2 -0.15 -19.17 -17.87
C GLN A 2 -0.68 -18.50 -19.13
N SER A 3 -1.50 -17.45 -18.99
CA SER A 3 -1.98 -16.65 -20.12
C SER A 3 -1.15 -15.37 -20.23
N TYR A 4 -0.46 -15.22 -21.35
CA TYR A 4 0.26 -14.01 -21.73
C TYR A 4 -0.60 -13.23 -22.72
N HIS A 5 -0.70 -11.90 -22.55
CA HIS A 5 -1.35 -11.02 -23.50
C HIS A 5 -0.49 -9.79 -23.77
N LEU A 6 -0.59 -9.25 -24.98
CA LEU A 6 0.05 -8.00 -25.36
C LEU A 6 -0.90 -6.85 -25.06
N LYS A 7 -0.40 -5.83 -24.37
CA LYS A 7 -1.10 -4.57 -24.16
C LYS A 7 -0.37 -3.48 -24.93
N GLU A 8 -1.07 -2.85 -25.86
CA GLU A 8 -0.55 -1.67 -26.55
C GLU A 8 -0.68 -0.45 -25.64
N ASN A 9 0.41 0.30 -25.50
CA ASN A 9 0.44 1.55 -24.77
C ASN A 9 0.11 2.69 -25.75
N THR A 10 -1.07 3.29 -25.59
CA THR A 10 -1.63 4.26 -26.54
C THR A 10 -0.83 5.56 -26.61
N ASP A 11 -0.06 5.88 -25.57
CA ASP A 11 0.69 7.13 -25.48
C ASP A 11 2.02 7.07 -26.27
N ASP A 12 2.69 5.92 -26.26
CA ASP A 12 4.03 5.73 -26.84
C ASP A 12 4.06 4.78 -28.05
N GLY A 13 2.96 4.08 -28.34
CA GLY A 13 2.88 3.04 -29.38
C GLY A 13 3.73 1.79 -29.09
N SER A 14 4.19 1.63 -27.84
CA SER A 14 4.95 0.47 -27.38
C SER A 14 4.03 -0.68 -26.96
N PHE A 15 4.56 -1.91 -26.94
CA PHE A 15 3.82 -3.10 -26.55
C PHE A 15 4.39 -3.72 -25.29
N ASP A 16 3.56 -3.84 -24.27
CA ASP A 16 3.89 -4.54 -23.03
C ASP A 16 3.44 -6.00 -23.13
N LEU A 17 4.34 -6.92 -22.79
CA LEU A 17 3.98 -8.33 -22.60
C LEU A 17 3.55 -8.54 -21.14
N VAL A 18 2.25 -8.78 -20.93
CA VAL A 18 1.67 -8.93 -19.59
C VAL A 18 1.35 -10.39 -19.30
N GLU A 19 1.92 -10.91 -18.21
CA GLU A 19 1.59 -12.23 -17.67
C GLU A 19 0.44 -12.11 -16.66
N THR A 20 -0.70 -12.74 -16.94
CA THR A 20 -1.79 -12.79 -15.96
C THR A 20 -1.61 -14.00 -15.05
N ARG A 21 -1.24 -13.75 -13.78
CA ARG A 21 -1.17 -14.80 -12.76
C ARG A 21 -2.47 -14.83 -11.95
N PRO A 22 -3.11 -16.00 -11.75
CA PRO A 22 -4.22 -16.10 -10.83
C PRO A 22 -3.73 -15.80 -9.40
N VAL A 23 -4.40 -14.86 -8.72
CA VAL A 23 -4.13 -14.51 -7.34
C VAL A 23 -5.30 -14.96 -6.48
N VAL A 24 -5.01 -15.73 -5.44
CA VAL A 24 -6.02 -16.12 -4.45
C VAL A 24 -6.23 -14.95 -3.49
N VAL A 25 -7.38 -14.29 -3.59
CA VAL A 25 -7.71 -13.11 -2.75
C VAL A 25 -8.28 -13.52 -1.40
N ALA A 26 -9.02 -14.63 -1.34
CA ALA A 26 -9.60 -15.16 -0.11
C ALA A 26 -9.84 -16.69 -0.22
N THR A 27 -9.92 -17.35 0.93
CA THR A 27 -10.34 -18.76 1.05
C THR A 27 -11.54 -18.83 1.99
N PHE A 28 -12.57 -19.56 1.57
CA PHE A 28 -13.83 -19.66 2.32
C PHE A 28 -14.11 -21.10 2.68
N HIS A 29 -14.66 -21.30 3.89
CA HIS A 29 -15.07 -22.63 4.37
C HIS A 29 -16.53 -22.95 4.02
N SER A 30 -17.29 -21.96 3.52
CA SER A 30 -18.69 -22.11 3.11
C SER A 30 -18.84 -21.65 1.66
N GLN A 31 -19.42 -22.54 0.83
CA GLN A 31 -19.68 -22.26 -0.58
C GLN A 31 -20.69 -21.11 -0.75
N GLU A 32 -21.76 -21.07 0.04
CA GLU A 32 -22.78 -20.02 -0.04
C GLU A 32 -22.24 -18.62 0.23
N LEU A 33 -21.22 -18.51 1.08
CA LEU A 33 -20.57 -17.24 1.39
C LEU A 33 -19.62 -16.82 0.26
N ALA A 34 -18.88 -17.78 -0.32
CA ALA A 34 -18.06 -17.54 -1.49
C ALA A 34 -18.90 -17.05 -2.67
N ASP A 35 -20.05 -17.67 -2.94
CA ASP A 35 -20.97 -17.29 -4.02
C ASP A 35 -21.56 -15.90 -3.79
N ARG A 36 -21.94 -15.55 -2.56
CA ARG A 36 -22.43 -14.20 -2.21
C ARG A 36 -21.38 -13.12 -2.47
N ILE A 37 -20.14 -13.36 -2.05
CA ILE A 37 -19.05 -12.40 -2.25
C ILE A 37 -18.69 -12.30 -3.74
N LEU A 38 -18.65 -13.43 -4.46
CA LEU A 38 -18.42 -13.42 -5.89
C LEU A 38 -19.47 -12.58 -6.60
N LYS A 39 -20.76 -12.82 -6.32
CA LYS A 39 -21.88 -12.05 -6.88
C LYS A 39 -21.75 -10.56 -6.60
N PHE A 40 -21.36 -10.19 -5.38
CA PHE A 40 -21.14 -8.80 -4.98
C PHE A 40 -19.97 -8.15 -5.74
N LEU A 41 -18.85 -8.86 -5.92
CA LEU A 41 -17.68 -8.35 -6.64
C LEU A 41 -17.89 -8.27 -8.16
N THR A 42 -18.73 -9.14 -8.72
CA THR A 42 -19.08 -9.13 -10.15
C THR A 42 -20.23 -8.21 -10.50
N ALA A 43 -20.99 -7.72 -9.52
CA ALA A 43 -22.04 -6.74 -9.76
C ALA A 43 -21.37 -5.43 -10.19
N ASN A 44 -21.50 -5.08 -11.47
CA ASN A 44 -20.95 -3.86 -12.03
C ASN A 44 -21.51 -2.65 -11.25
N PRO A 45 -20.67 -1.83 -10.58
CA PRO A 45 -21.15 -0.66 -9.84
C PRO A 45 -21.68 0.45 -10.77
N GLN A 46 -21.66 0.26 -12.09
CA GLN A 46 -22.18 1.21 -13.08
C GLN A 46 -23.60 0.90 -13.57
N ASP A 47 -24.17 -0.29 -13.31
CA ASP A 47 -25.49 -0.65 -13.84
C ASP A 47 -26.67 -0.30 -12.91
N GLU A 48 -26.41 0.21 -11.70
CA GLU A 48 -27.45 0.75 -10.83
C GLU A 48 -27.04 2.13 -10.32
N ALA A 49 -27.59 3.19 -10.94
CA ALA A 49 -27.77 4.45 -10.25
C ALA A 49 -28.59 4.15 -8.98
N PRO A 50 -28.07 4.37 -7.77
CA PRO A 50 -28.79 4.01 -6.57
C PRO A 50 -30.06 4.87 -6.49
N ALA A 51 -31.21 4.23 -6.66
CA ALA A 51 -32.44 4.81 -6.17
C ALA A 51 -32.24 5.10 -4.67
N PRO A 52 -32.57 6.32 -4.19
CA PRO A 52 -32.37 6.67 -2.80
C PRO A 52 -33.15 5.69 -1.93
N ILE A 53 -32.43 4.93 -1.11
CA ILE A 53 -33.01 4.07 -0.09
C ILE A 53 -33.58 5.00 0.97
N SER A 54 -34.88 5.29 0.88
CA SER A 54 -35.64 5.86 1.99
C SER A 54 -35.62 4.85 3.13
N MET A 55 -34.70 5.02 4.08
CA MET A 55 -34.75 4.31 5.34
C MET A 55 -35.92 4.86 6.15
N ASP A 56 -37.07 4.21 6.01
CA ASP A 56 -38.21 4.40 6.89
C ASP A 56 -37.87 3.78 8.25
N LEU A 57 -37.45 4.65 9.17
CA LEU A 57 -37.04 4.31 10.53
C LEU A 57 -38.28 4.33 11.42
N GLN A 58 -39.20 3.39 11.20
CA GLN A 58 -40.36 3.18 12.08
C GLN A 58 -40.51 1.70 12.46
N GLY A 59 -40.19 1.41 13.72
CA GLY A 59 -41.03 0.56 14.54
C GLY A 59 -40.61 -0.90 14.73
N MET A 60 -39.69 -1.14 15.68
CA MET A 60 -39.74 -2.28 16.60
C MET A 60 -39.01 -1.81 17.88
N GLY A 61 -39.60 -1.75 19.07
CA GLY A 61 -40.53 -2.69 19.70
C GLY A 61 -39.82 -3.22 20.94
N ALA A 62 -40.06 -2.57 22.08
CA ALA A 62 -39.46 -2.90 23.37
C ALA A 62 -39.96 -4.25 23.90
N ALA A 63 -39.04 -5.17 24.22
CA ALA A 63 -39.30 -6.26 25.15
C ALA A 63 -38.00 -6.61 25.88
N GLY A 64 -38.04 -6.49 27.20
CA GLY A 64 -36.90 -6.67 28.08
C GLY A 64 -36.46 -8.13 28.23
N ALA A 65 -35.16 -8.31 28.43
CA ALA A 65 -34.60 -9.50 29.03
C ALA A 65 -33.50 -9.08 30.01
N ARG A 66 -33.70 -9.50 31.25
CA ARG A 66 -32.86 -9.30 32.42
C ARG A 66 -31.78 -10.38 32.40
N ILE A 67 -30.49 -10.02 32.34
CA ILE A 67 -29.39 -10.96 32.61
C ILE A 67 -28.44 -10.32 33.62
N VAL A 68 -28.17 -11.10 34.67
CA VAL A 68 -27.37 -10.81 35.85
C VAL A 68 -25.96 -11.39 35.64
N GLY A 69 -24.93 -10.59 35.93
CA GLY A 69 -23.54 -10.97 36.29
C GLY A 69 -22.66 -11.56 35.17
N GLU A 70 -21.34 -11.43 35.16
CA GLU A 70 -20.37 -10.76 36.03
C GLU A 70 -19.01 -10.75 35.26
N GLU A 71 -18.51 -9.54 34.99
CA GLU A 71 -17.13 -9.00 34.94
C GLU A 71 -15.93 -9.54 34.11
N GLN A 72 -15.15 -8.53 33.66
CA GLN A 72 -13.72 -8.45 33.25
C GLN A 72 -13.46 -8.35 31.73
N GLY A 73 -12.96 -7.26 31.15
CA GLY A 73 -12.63 -5.92 31.62
C GLY A 73 -12.23 -5.10 30.39
N CYS A 74 -12.97 -4.03 30.08
CA CYS A 74 -12.66 -3.11 28.99
C CYS A 74 -12.94 -1.68 29.49
N ILE A 75 -11.89 -0.90 29.62
CA ILE A 75 -11.93 0.48 30.07
C ILE A 75 -12.60 1.32 28.97
N LYS A 76 -13.92 1.54 29.10
CA LYS A 76 -14.66 2.52 28.31
C LYS A 76 -14.65 3.86 29.05
N ARG A 77 -13.87 4.81 28.52
CA ARG A 77 -13.93 6.22 28.94
C ARG A 77 -15.31 6.78 28.61
N ALA A 78 -16.05 7.13 29.66
CA ALA A 78 -17.27 7.92 29.56
C ALA A 78 -16.89 9.35 29.11
N ILE A 79 -17.48 9.79 28.00
CA ILE A 79 -17.52 11.20 27.62
C ILE A 79 -18.95 11.63 27.90
N ILE A 80 -19.11 12.44 28.94
CA ILE A 80 -20.34 13.19 29.22
C ILE A 80 -20.31 14.37 28.26
N SER A 81 -21.23 14.40 27.31
CA SER A 81 -21.46 15.56 26.45
C SER A 81 -22.84 16.11 26.78
N ASP A 82 -22.82 17.09 27.67
CA ASP A 82 -23.92 17.98 28.01
C ASP A 82 -24.18 18.87 26.79
N ALA A 83 -25.38 18.77 26.20
CA ALA A 83 -25.75 19.49 24.99
C ALA A 83 -26.41 20.81 25.37
N VAL A 84 -25.59 21.86 25.50
CA VAL A 84 -26.08 23.24 25.61
C VAL A 84 -26.45 23.72 24.21
N ALA A 85 -27.75 23.99 24.01
CA ALA A 85 -28.28 24.58 22.78
C ALA A 85 -27.77 26.02 22.61
N VAL A 86 -26.93 26.24 21.61
CA VAL A 86 -26.43 27.57 21.22
C VAL A 86 -27.39 28.20 20.22
N PRO A 87 -27.85 29.45 20.44
CA PRO A 87 -28.67 30.19 19.47
C PRO A 87 -27.90 30.45 18.18
N SER A 88 -28.53 30.13 17.05
CA SER A 88 -27.99 30.25 15.71
C SER A 88 -28.18 31.68 15.18
N ASP A 89 -27.30 32.60 15.58
CA ASP A 89 -27.15 33.88 14.87
C ASP A 89 -26.19 33.71 13.69
N GLY A 90 -26.63 34.21 12.53
CA GLY A 90 -26.01 33.98 11.23
C GLY A 90 -24.55 34.39 11.15
N TYR A 91 -23.67 33.38 11.04
CA TYR A 91 -22.29 33.58 10.62
C TYR A 91 -22.22 33.69 9.08
N PRO A 92 -21.52 34.70 8.53
CA PRO A 92 -21.24 34.75 7.11
C PRO A 92 -20.43 33.52 6.69
N ALA A 93 -20.81 32.93 5.55
CA ALA A 93 -20.19 31.73 5.01
C ALA A 93 -18.66 31.87 5.01
N PRO A 94 -17.92 31.00 5.73
CA PRO A 94 -16.47 31.05 5.71
C PRO A 94 -16.01 30.80 4.27
N SER A 95 -15.39 31.80 3.67
CA SER A 95 -14.66 31.65 2.42
C SER A 95 -13.59 30.58 2.61
N HIS A 96 -13.90 29.35 2.22
CA HIS A 96 -12.96 28.23 2.25
C HIS A 96 -11.81 28.56 1.31
N VAL A 97 -10.71 29.07 1.88
CA VAL A 97 -9.42 29.08 1.21
C VAL A 97 -9.08 27.63 0.93
N LEU A 98 -9.10 27.24 -0.35
CA LEU A 98 -8.61 25.95 -0.82
C LEU A 98 -7.12 25.86 -0.45
N LEU A 99 -6.81 25.38 0.74
CA LEU A 99 -5.46 24.94 1.06
C LEU A 99 -5.14 23.82 0.08
N ALA A 100 -4.17 24.08 -0.79
CA ALA A 100 -3.64 23.11 -1.72
C ALA A 100 -3.39 21.81 -0.95
N ALA A 101 -4.00 20.72 -1.41
CA ALA A 101 -3.83 19.41 -0.80
C ALA A 101 -2.32 19.13 -0.71
N PRO A 102 -1.82 18.62 0.44
CA PRO A 102 -0.40 18.30 0.57
C PRO A 102 -0.03 17.33 -0.55
N SER A 103 0.73 17.84 -1.52
CA SER A 103 1.17 17.06 -2.66
C SER A 103 2.04 15.93 -2.15
N LEU A 104 1.62 14.70 -2.43
CA LEU A 104 2.41 13.52 -2.14
C LEU A 104 3.81 13.68 -2.78
N PRO A 105 4.90 13.36 -2.06
CA PRO A 105 6.24 13.52 -2.61
C PRO A 105 6.43 12.67 -3.86
N THR A 106 7.06 13.27 -4.87
CA THR A 106 7.33 12.60 -6.14
C THR A 106 8.42 11.53 -5.96
N PRO A 107 8.53 10.53 -6.86
CA PRO A 107 9.58 9.52 -6.80
C PRO A 107 10.99 10.08 -6.72
N ARG A 108 11.22 11.27 -7.31
CA ARG A 108 12.51 11.96 -7.27
C ARG A 108 12.84 12.45 -5.86
N ASP A 109 11.87 13.07 -5.19
CA ASP A 109 12.03 13.59 -3.82
C ASP A 109 12.39 12.49 -2.83
N TRP A 110 11.81 11.28 -3.02
CA TRP A 110 12.18 10.11 -2.23
C TRP A 110 13.64 9.69 -2.43
N GLY A 111 14.15 9.76 -3.67
CA GLY A 111 15.53 9.44 -3.98
C GLY A 111 16.51 10.36 -3.25
N ASP A 112 16.26 11.67 -3.31
CA ASP A 112 17.09 12.69 -2.66
C ASP A 112 17.05 12.53 -1.12
N ALA A 113 15.86 12.28 -0.56
CA ALA A 113 15.70 12.02 0.87
C ALA A 113 16.43 10.76 1.34
N PHE A 114 16.41 9.67 0.57
CA PHE A 114 17.16 8.46 0.92
C PHE A 114 18.67 8.67 0.85
N GLN A 115 19.14 9.46 -0.12
CA GLN A 115 20.54 9.84 -0.23
C GLN A 115 20.98 10.68 0.98
N ALA A 116 20.16 11.63 1.42
CA ALA A 116 20.43 12.46 2.58
C ALA A 116 20.54 11.63 3.88
N VAL A 117 19.61 10.68 4.09
CA VAL A 117 19.69 9.73 5.21
C VAL A 117 20.95 8.84 5.12
N ALA A 118 21.35 8.43 3.91
CA ALA A 118 22.58 7.67 3.70
C ALA A 118 23.85 8.49 4.01
N ASN A 119 23.79 9.81 3.84
CA ASN A 119 24.87 10.75 4.19
C ASN A 119 24.92 11.06 5.71
N GLY A 120 23.98 10.54 6.51
CA GLY A 120 23.97 10.68 7.96
C GLY A 120 22.94 11.65 8.53
N GLU A 121 22.07 12.24 7.71
CA GLU A 121 20.96 13.06 8.21
C GLU A 121 19.95 12.25 9.03
N SER A 122 19.30 12.91 9.99
CA SER A 122 18.30 12.24 10.82
C SER A 122 17.00 12.00 10.04
N MET A 123 16.46 10.78 10.13
CA MET A 123 15.20 10.43 9.45
C MET A 123 14.01 11.30 9.91
N ASP A 124 14.06 11.88 11.12
CA ASP A 124 12.98 12.73 11.63
C ASP A 124 12.97 14.11 10.94
N GLU A 125 14.15 14.71 10.73
CA GLU A 125 14.28 15.96 9.98
C GLU A 125 13.86 15.77 8.51
N VAL A 126 14.30 14.69 7.88
CA VAL A 126 13.93 14.37 6.50
C VAL A 126 12.43 14.14 6.36
N ALA A 127 11.80 13.46 7.33
CA ALA A 127 10.35 13.23 7.32
C ALA A 127 9.55 14.54 7.45
N LYS A 128 10.02 15.47 8.29
CA LYS A 128 9.42 16.81 8.43
C LYS A 128 9.52 17.62 7.15
N THR A 129 10.68 17.60 6.48
CA THR A 129 10.90 18.32 5.21
C THR A 129 9.98 17.82 4.10
N LEU A 130 9.79 16.50 4.01
CA LEU A 130 8.89 15.88 3.03
C LEU A 130 7.41 15.91 3.43
N ASN A 131 7.09 16.38 4.64
CA ASN A 131 5.75 16.33 5.22
C ASN A 131 5.12 14.91 5.17
N VAL A 132 5.93 13.88 5.44
CA VAL A 132 5.50 12.47 5.48
C VAL A 132 5.62 11.89 6.87
N LYS A 133 4.82 10.85 7.16
CA LYS A 133 4.94 10.13 8.43
C LYS A 133 6.28 9.40 8.48
N PHE A 134 6.98 9.54 9.60
CA PHE A 134 8.27 8.87 9.85
C PHE A 134 8.26 7.36 9.56
N THR A 135 7.16 6.67 9.91
CA THR A 135 7.00 5.23 9.66
C THR A 135 6.99 4.89 8.17
N GLU A 136 6.42 5.76 7.34
CA GLU A 136 6.39 5.56 5.88
C GLU A 136 7.78 5.76 5.27
N LEU A 137 8.48 6.83 5.64
CA LEU A 137 9.86 7.08 5.23
C LEU A 137 10.76 5.89 5.57
N ARG A 138 10.64 5.37 6.81
CA ARG A 138 11.41 4.21 7.26
C ARG A 138 11.12 2.95 6.42
N ALA A 139 9.85 2.67 6.14
CA ALA A 139 9.45 1.51 5.33
C ALA A 139 10.01 1.60 3.90
N ARG A 140 9.90 2.78 3.26
CA ARG A 140 10.43 2.99 1.91
C ARG A 140 11.95 2.97 1.87
N TYR A 141 12.63 3.58 2.83
CA TYR A 141 14.09 3.53 2.93
C TYR A 141 14.61 2.09 3.09
N ALA A 142 13.92 1.25 3.89
CA ALA A 142 14.28 -0.16 4.01
C ALA A 142 14.15 -0.92 2.67
N ASN A 143 13.11 -0.64 1.88
CA ASN A 143 12.95 -1.18 0.52
C ASN A 143 14.08 -0.72 -0.40
N TRP A 144 14.35 0.59 -0.44
CA TRP A 144 15.42 1.17 -1.25
C TRP A 144 16.79 0.57 -0.91
N LYS A 145 17.11 0.43 0.38
CA LYS A 145 18.36 -0.18 0.86
C LYS A 145 18.50 -1.66 0.44
N ARG A 146 17.39 -2.41 0.38
CA ARG A 146 17.40 -3.78 -0.17
C ARG A 146 17.70 -3.78 -1.67
N GLY A 147 17.12 -2.85 -2.43
CA GLY A 147 17.40 -2.66 -3.85
C GLY A 147 18.87 -2.35 -4.14
N GLN A 148 19.47 -1.44 -3.36
CA GLN A 148 20.88 -1.06 -3.47
C GLN A 148 21.85 -2.24 -3.26
N LYS A 149 21.51 -3.15 -2.34
CA LYS A 149 22.33 -4.38 -2.15
C LYS A 149 22.28 -5.29 -3.38
N SER A 150 21.11 -5.37 -4.03
CA SER A 150 20.95 -6.18 -5.24
C SER A 150 21.70 -5.58 -6.42
N THR A 151 21.68 -4.26 -6.61
CA THR A 151 22.39 -3.59 -7.71
C THR A 151 23.90 -3.65 -7.53
N LYS A 152 24.40 -3.46 -6.29
CA LYS A 152 25.82 -3.64 -5.98
C LYS A 152 26.28 -5.08 -6.26
N ALA A 153 25.49 -6.07 -5.88
CA ALA A 153 25.77 -7.48 -6.19
C ALA A 153 25.73 -7.82 -7.69
N VAL A 154 25.13 -6.97 -8.53
CA VAL A 154 25.19 -7.09 -10.00
C VAL A 154 26.40 -6.37 -10.57
N ALA A 155 26.79 -5.23 -10.01
CA ALA A 155 27.99 -4.49 -10.41
C ALA A 155 29.29 -5.28 -10.15
N ASP A 156 29.30 -6.11 -9.10
CA ASP A 156 30.45 -6.95 -8.74
C ASP A 156 30.50 -8.28 -9.53
N LYS A 157 29.76 -8.39 -10.65
CA LYS A 157 29.78 -9.57 -11.50
C LYS A 157 30.75 -9.39 -12.65
N GLU A 158 31.73 -10.29 -12.74
CA GLU A 158 32.65 -10.40 -13.86
C GLU A 158 32.22 -11.55 -14.78
N GLU A 159 32.61 -11.47 -16.06
CA GLU A 159 32.34 -12.52 -17.03
C GLU A 159 33.49 -13.56 -17.04
N CYS A 160 33.16 -14.84 -16.94
CA CYS A 160 34.14 -15.92 -16.96
C CYS A 160 34.82 -16.00 -18.33
N ARG A 161 36.16 -15.95 -18.34
CA ARG A 161 36.95 -15.99 -19.58
C ARG A 161 36.81 -17.27 -20.40
N LEU A 162 36.44 -18.40 -19.77
CA LEU A 162 36.28 -19.69 -20.45
C LEU A 162 34.85 -19.97 -20.93
N CYS A 163 33.83 -19.57 -20.17
CA CYS A 163 32.44 -19.93 -20.48
C CYS A 163 31.48 -18.74 -20.66
N GLY A 164 31.95 -17.50 -20.53
CA GLY A 164 31.12 -16.30 -20.72
C GLY A 164 30.05 -16.08 -19.64
N LYS A 165 30.04 -16.88 -18.57
CA LYS A 165 29.03 -16.75 -17.51
C LYS A 165 29.42 -15.67 -16.52
N GLN A 166 28.47 -14.81 -16.17
CA GLN A 166 28.63 -13.83 -15.10
C GLN A 166 28.73 -14.53 -13.74
N PHE A 167 29.72 -14.15 -12.94
CA PHE A 167 29.93 -14.66 -11.59
C PHE A 167 30.40 -13.54 -10.67
N THR A 168 30.17 -13.67 -9.37
CA THR A 168 30.66 -12.68 -8.39
C THR A 168 32.19 -12.78 -8.31
N ALA A 169 32.88 -11.67 -8.57
CA ALA A 169 34.33 -11.62 -8.48
C ALA A 169 34.78 -11.96 -7.05
N SER A 170 35.76 -12.85 -6.94
CA SER A 170 36.46 -13.11 -5.68
C SER A 170 37.94 -12.83 -5.92
N GLU A 171 38.64 -12.29 -4.93
CA GLU A 171 40.07 -11.95 -5.07
C GLU A 171 40.95 -13.14 -5.52
N SER A 172 40.46 -14.37 -5.36
CA SER A 172 41.15 -15.61 -5.77
C SER A 172 40.74 -16.17 -7.13
N ALA A 173 39.79 -15.54 -7.83
CA ALA A 173 39.32 -15.98 -9.13
C ALA A 173 40.04 -15.16 -10.21
N ASP A 174 40.99 -15.78 -10.91
CA ASP A 174 41.72 -15.21 -12.07
C ASP A 174 40.80 -15.00 -13.30
N GLY A 175 39.64 -14.38 -13.13
CA GLY A 175 38.63 -14.22 -14.18
C GLY A 175 37.92 -15.53 -14.57
N LEU A 176 37.96 -16.55 -13.70
CA LEU A 176 37.33 -17.85 -13.93
C LEU A 176 36.21 -18.10 -12.92
N CYS A 177 35.07 -18.61 -13.40
CA CYS A 177 33.98 -19.01 -12.51
C CYS A 177 34.35 -20.27 -11.72
N ALA A 178 33.64 -20.51 -10.61
CA ALA A 178 33.87 -21.65 -9.72
C ALA A 178 33.86 -23.01 -10.43
N ARG A 179 33.16 -23.14 -11.56
CA ARG A 179 33.15 -24.38 -12.34
C ARG A 179 34.41 -24.55 -13.18
N CYS A 180 34.77 -23.53 -13.97
CA CYS A 180 35.91 -23.57 -14.87
C CYS A 180 37.28 -23.50 -14.17
N ARG A 181 37.31 -23.20 -12.86
CA ARG A 181 38.55 -23.24 -12.06
C ARG A 181 38.97 -24.66 -11.70
N HIS A 182 38.04 -25.62 -11.71
CA HIS A 182 38.30 -27.01 -11.30
C HIS A 182 38.52 -27.98 -12.47
N ASP A 183 38.17 -27.56 -13.69
CA ASP A 183 38.41 -28.29 -14.93
C ASP A 183 39.79 -27.94 -15.49
#